data_AF-A0A0R3KKQ7-F1
#
_entry.id   AF-A0A0R3KKQ7-F1
#
_cell.length_a   1.000
_cell.length_b   1.000
_cell.length_c   1.000
_cell.angle_alpha   90.00
_cell.angle_beta   90.00
_cell.angle_gamma   90.00
#
_symmetry.space_group_name_H-M   'P 1'
#
loop_
_entity.id
_entity.type
_entity.pdbx_description
1 polymer ?
#
loop_
_entity_poly.entity_id
_entity_poly.type
_entity_poly.pdbx_seq_one_letter_code
_entity_poly.pdbx_strand_id
1 'polypeptide(L)' 'MANILTTGAAYSAPTSKPSFLTRLLRVQIEARQRQADRAVEQYLATRGFKLTDDAERRIERLLSNAGRQL' A
#
# COMPACT_ATOMS: atom_id res chain seq x y z
N MET A 1 1.06 -24.30 52.24
CA MET A 1 0.97 -22.86 51.92
C MET A 1 2.19 -22.50 51.09
N ALA A 2 2.01 -22.25 49.79
CA ALA A 2 3.13 -21.97 48.88
C ALA A 2 2.75 -20.87 47.87
N ASN A 3 3.33 -19.71 48.14
CA ASN A 3 3.68 -18.58 47.28
C ASN A 3 2.71 -18.05 46.21
N ILE A 4 2.20 -16.87 46.53
CA ILE A 4 1.38 -15.93 45.76
C ILE A 4 2.24 -15.09 44.78
N LEU A 5 3.40 -15.60 44.33
CA LEU A 5 4.41 -14.82 43.60
C LEU A 5 4.36 -14.98 42.06
N THR A 6 3.47 -15.82 41.54
CA THR A 6 3.34 -16.06 40.08
C THR A 6 2.44 -15.04 39.37
N THR A 7 1.75 -14.16 40.10
CA THR A 7 0.83 -13.15 39.53
C THR A 7 1.43 -11.74 39.58
N GLY A 8 2.68 -11.58 39.11
CA GLY A 8 3.32 -10.26 39.04
C GLY A 8 4.27 -10.08 37.86
N ALA A 9 4.71 -11.16 37.23
CA ALA A 9 5.74 -11.13 36.21
C ALA A 9 5.23 -10.85 34.78
N ALA A 10 3.93 -10.70 34.55
CA ALA A 10 3.35 -10.59 33.21
C ALA A 10 2.91 -9.16 32.80
N TYR A 11 3.21 -8.11 33.58
CA TYR A 11 2.77 -6.74 33.27
C TYR A 11 3.88 -5.69 33.15
N SER A 12 5.14 -6.08 33.29
CA SER A 12 6.28 -5.20 33.00
C SER A 12 7.04 -5.72 31.79
N ALA A 13 6.39 -5.73 30.63
CA ALA A 13 7.17 -5.60 29.40
C ALA A 13 7.80 -4.20 29.46
N PRO A 14 9.12 -4.05 29.46
CA PRO A 14 9.73 -2.74 29.41
C PRO A 14 9.29 -2.12 28.08
N THR A 15 8.36 -1.18 28.14
CA THR A 15 8.00 -0.36 26.98
C THR A 15 9.19 0.55 26.75
N SER A 16 10.22 0.03 26.07
CA SER A 16 11.37 0.82 25.67
C SER A 16 10.81 2.02 24.92
N LYS A 17 11.03 3.23 25.44
CA LYS A 17 10.58 4.46 24.79
C LYS A 17 11.00 4.35 23.32
N PRO A 18 10.08 4.52 22.35
CA PRO A 18 10.43 4.34 20.95
C PRO A 18 11.64 5.20 20.66
N SER A 19 12.74 4.55 20.28
CA SER A 19 14.01 5.24 20.07
C SER A 19 13.81 6.38 19.07
N PHE A 20 14.63 7.44 19.18
CA PHE A 20 14.55 8.58 18.26
C PHE A 20 14.56 8.13 16.79
N LEU A 21 15.36 7.12 16.47
CA LEU A 21 15.43 6.50 15.14
C LEU A 21 14.13 5.80 14.75
N THR A 22 13.52 5.04 15.66
CA THR A 22 12.20 4.42 15.42
C THR A 22 11.14 5.47 15.11
N ARG A 23 11.16 6.59 15.82
CA ARG A 23 10.22 7.71 15.58
C ARG A 23 10.48 8.40 14.25
N LEU A 24 11.75 8.62 13.90
CA LEU A 24 12.15 9.20 12.61
C LEU A 24 11.73 8.32 11.43
N LEU A 25 12.00 7.01 11.52
CA LEU A 25 11.62 6.05 10.48
C LEU A 25 10.11 5.98 10.30
N ARG A 26 9.34 6.02 11.40
CA ARG A 26 7.88 6.07 11.32
C ARG A 26 7.40 7.29 10.53
N VAL A 27 7.91 8.48 10.85
CA VAL A 27 7.56 9.72 10.14
C VAL A 27 7.96 9.65 8.66
N GLN A 28 9.12 9.06 8.35
CA GLN A 28 9.57 8.88 6.97
C GLN A 28 8.67 7.92 6.19
N ILE A 29 8.23 6.82 6.80
CA ILE A 29 7.30 5.86 6.19
C ILE A 29 5.95 6.52 5.93
N GLU A 30 5.40 7.25 6.91
CA GLU A 30 4.15 7.99 6.75
C GLU A 30 4.24 9.05 5.63
N ALA A 31 5.37 9.76 5.53
CA ALA A 31 5.59 10.72 4.46
C ALA A 31 5.66 10.04 3.08
N ARG A 32 6.31 8.87 2.99
CA ARG A 32 6.38 8.07 1.75
C ARG A 32 5.03 7.49 1.35
N GLN A 33 4.21 7.08 2.30
CA GLN A 33 2.85 6.61 2.03
C GLN A 33 2.02 7.70 1.34
N ARG A 34 1.99 8.93 1.91
CA ARG A 34 1.29 10.05 1.27
C ARG A 34 1.84 10.39 -0.12
N GLN A 35 3.14 10.21 -0.33
CA GLN A 35 3.74 10.40 -1.65
C GLN A 35 3.29 9.32 -2.64
N ALA A 36 3.22 8.06 -2.20
CA ALA A 36 2.70 6.96 -3.02
C ALA A 36 1.23 7.18 -3.36
N ASP A 37 0.40 7.60 -2.40
CA ASP A 37 -1.01 7.90 -2.63
C ASP A 37 -1.18 9.00 -3.68
N ARG A 38 -0.42 10.09 -3.58
CA ARG A 38 -0.41 11.16 -4.61
C ARG A 38 0.06 10.67 -5.97
N ALA A 39 1.04 9.78 -6.03
CA ALA A 39 1.52 9.22 -7.29
C ALA A 39 0.46 8.32 -7.94
N VAL A 40 -0.25 7.54 -7.15
CA VAL A 40 -1.39 6.73 -7.59
C VAL A 40 -2.53 7.64 -8.06
N GLU A 41 -2.89 8.67 -7.30
CA GLU A 41 -3.91 9.66 -7.69
C GLU A 41 -3.53 10.37 -8.99
N GLN A 42 -2.28 10.81 -9.16
CA GLN A 42 -1.81 11.44 -10.40
C GLN A 42 -1.85 10.47 -11.58
N TYR A 43 -1.46 9.22 -11.36
CA TYR A 43 -1.52 8.18 -12.37
C TYR A 43 -2.97 7.90 -12.78
N LEU A 44 -3.88 7.79 -11.81
CA LEU A 44 -5.32 7.63 -12.05
C LEU A 44 -5.95 8.88 -12.68
N ALA A 45 -5.53 10.10 -12.33
CA ALA A 45 -6.03 11.31 -12.97
C ALA A 45 -5.57 11.41 -14.43
N THR A 46 -4.34 10.97 -14.72
CA THR A 46 -3.76 10.99 -16.07
C THR A 46 -4.32 9.87 -16.96
N ARG A 47 -4.64 8.69 -16.38
CA ARG A 47 -5.05 7.49 -17.13
C ARG A 47 -6.47 7.01 -16.89
N GLY A 48 -7.17 7.50 -15.88
CA GLY A 48 -8.40 6.93 -15.29
C GLY A 48 -9.62 6.87 -16.19
N PHE A 49 -9.56 7.49 -17.38
CA PHE A 49 -10.57 7.30 -18.43
C PHE A 49 -10.00 6.71 -19.72
N LYS A 50 -8.67 6.72 -19.89
CA LYS A 50 -8.00 6.22 -21.11
C LYS A 50 -7.75 4.72 -21.08
N LEU A 51 -7.59 4.09 -19.92
CA LEU A 51 -7.28 2.65 -19.89
C LEU A 51 -8.44 1.80 -20.43
N THR A 52 -9.68 2.15 -20.10
CA THR A 52 -10.86 1.43 -20.61
C THR A 52 -11.02 1.66 -22.11
N ASP A 53 -11.02 2.92 -22.56
CA ASP A 53 -11.15 3.26 -23.99
C ASP A 53 -10.00 2.70 -24.83
N ASP A 54 -8.75 2.81 -24.38
CA ASP A 54 -7.59 2.32 -25.13
C ASP A 54 -7.48 0.79 -25.10
N ALA A 55 -7.97 0.13 -24.04
CA ALA A 55 -8.10 -1.33 -23.98
C ALA A 55 -9.23 -1.84 -24.89
N GLU A 56 -10.42 -1.21 -24.85
CA GLU A 56 -11.53 -1.50 -25.74
C GLU A 56 -11.11 -1.30 -27.20
N ARG A 57 -10.44 -0.19 -27.50
CA ARG A 57 -9.91 0.11 -28.84
C ARG A 57 -8.83 -0.85 -29.30
N ARG A 58 -8.02 -1.38 -28.36
CA ARG A 58 -7.05 -2.45 -28.65
C ARG A 58 -7.76 -3.76 -29.01
N ILE A 59 -8.82 -4.11 -28.28
CA ILE A 59 -9.63 -5.30 -28.52
C ILE A 59 -10.36 -5.17 -29.86
N GLU A 60 -10.99 -4.03 -30.14
CA GLU A 60 -11.64 -3.76 -31.43
C GLU A 60 -10.67 -3.88 -32.60
N ARG A 61 -9.44 -3.36 -32.49
CA ARG A 61 -8.43 -3.51 -33.54
C ARG A 61 -8.02 -4.96 -33.75
N LEU A 62 -7.87 -5.73 -32.68
CA LEU A 62 -7.53 -7.15 -32.78
C LEU A 62 -8.64 -7.93 -33.46
N LEU A 63 -9.90 -7.71 -33.07
CA LEU A 63 -11.06 -8.36 -33.68
C LEU A 63 -11.27 -7.92 -35.14
N SER A 64 -11.15 -6.63 -35.44
CA SER A 64 -11.29 -6.09 -36.80
C SER A 64 -10.18 -6.53 -37.74
N ASN A 65 -8.97 -6.79 -37.22
CA ASN A 65 -7.87 -7.33 -38.02
C ASN A 65 -7.98 -8.85 -38.19
N ALA A 66 -8.47 -9.58 -37.17
CA ALA A 66 -8.75 -11.01 -37.28
C ALA A 66 -9.86 -11.31 -38.32
N GLY A 67 -10.89 -10.46 -38.40
CA GLY A 67 -11.95 -10.59 -39.41
C GLY A 67 -11.56 -10.20 -40.85
N ARG A 68 -10.40 -9.55 -41.06
CA ARG A 68 -9.89 -9.18 -42.40
C ARG A 68 -8.96 -10.22 -43.04
N GLN A 69 -8.63 -11.29 -42.32
CA GLN A 69 -7.75 -12.36 -42.78
C GLN A 69 -8.50 -13.65 -43.17
N LEU A 70 -9.83 -13.65 -43.10
CA LEU A 70 -10.72 -14.68 -43.65
C LEU A 70 -11.35 -14.17 -44.94
#